data_AF-A0A819ZT82-F1
#
_entry.id   AF-A0A819ZT82-F1
#
_cell.length_a   1.000
_cell.length_b   1.000
_cell.length_c   1.000
_cell.angle_alpha   90.00
_cell.angle_beta   90.00
_cell.angle_gamma   90.00
#
_symmetry.space_group_name_H-M   'P 1'
#
loop_
_entity.id
_entity.type
_entity.pdbx_description
1 polymer ?
#
loop_
_entity_poly.entity_id
_entity_poly.type
_entity_poly.pdbx_seq_one_letter_code
_entity_poly.pdbx_strand_id
1 'polypeptide(L)'
;MAVAKSKNTTSRFLDAGDEPNQALLPIRGYAKEPLLPLEEAVQPINELLDDLDMMVDTAKWNSKKPADGLTTNESAAIHLYTMQWEEPNVSLYTKLNSVLRSERREPLKPWFRYMKLILTALYKLPPVKGVVWRGVRGNLSDKYDDDHIWWGFSSCTESVDIMEQFVGKSGVRTLFNIECINGKAIRAHSFFKKENEILLLPGTYMRVVGKWSPSKDLYIIHLREIPAPRPYLEPPFTPTDTSTPAASTSAAASTATASPSTAASTTTPTPPTNKTTILCNPPVSQKHDLPILEEKDPPITSTEAMKQSSKP
;
A
#
# COMPACT_ATOMS: atom_id res chain seq x y z
N MET A 1 -22.98 15.70 25.67
CA MET A 1 -22.38 15.84 24.33
C MET A 1 -22.09 14.44 23.80
N ALA A 2 -22.65 14.06 22.66
CA ALA A 2 -22.31 12.78 22.02
C ALA A 2 -21.09 13.01 21.12
N VAL A 3 -20.04 12.21 21.30
CA VAL A 3 -18.90 12.19 20.38
C VAL A 3 -19.39 11.66 19.04
N ALA A 4 -19.31 12.48 18.00
CA ALA A 4 -19.57 12.03 16.64
C ALA A 4 -18.56 10.92 16.30
N LYS A 5 -19.03 9.69 16.12
CA LYS A 5 -18.20 8.61 15.57
C LYS A 5 -17.79 9.04 14.16
N SER A 6 -16.52 9.36 13.96
CA SER A 6 -15.91 9.45 12.64
C SER A 6 -16.27 8.18 11.88
N LYS A 7 -17.04 8.33 10.80
CA LYS A 7 -17.38 7.24 9.90
C LYS A 7 -16.40 7.27 8.74
N ASN A 8 -15.84 6.10 8.46
CA ASN A 8 -15.39 5.69 7.13
C ASN A 8 -14.05 6.23 6.58
N THR A 9 -12.95 6.07 7.35
CA THR A 9 -11.57 6.21 6.84
C THR A 9 -11.11 5.06 5.93
N THR A 10 -12.00 4.12 5.56
CA THR A 10 -11.60 2.75 5.19
C THR A 10 -11.93 2.34 3.75
N SER A 11 -12.54 3.22 2.94
CA SER A 11 -13.11 2.87 1.63
C SER A 11 -12.08 2.25 0.66
N ARG A 12 -10.82 2.71 0.67
CA ARG A 12 -9.68 2.18 -0.13
C ARG A 12 -9.38 0.69 0.04
N PHE A 13 -9.82 0.06 1.12
CA PHE A 13 -9.66 -1.39 1.33
C PHE A 13 -10.84 -2.20 0.77
N LEU A 14 -12.02 -1.56 0.64
CA LEU A 14 -13.30 -2.22 0.40
C LEU A 14 -13.67 -2.35 -1.10
N ASP A 15 -13.01 -1.60 -2.00
CA ASP A 15 -13.36 -1.46 -3.41
C ASP A 15 -12.87 -2.60 -4.34
N ALA A 16 -12.40 -3.72 -3.80
CA ALA A 16 -11.98 -4.89 -4.60
C ALA A 16 -13.15 -5.62 -5.30
N GLY A 17 -14.40 -5.36 -4.87
CA GLY A 17 -15.60 -5.91 -5.50
C GLY A 17 -15.93 -5.33 -6.88
N ASP A 18 -15.31 -4.19 -7.22
CA ASP A 18 -15.56 -3.42 -8.45
C ASP A 18 -14.63 -3.82 -9.60
N GLU A 19 -13.67 -4.73 -9.37
CA GLU A 19 -12.77 -5.21 -10.42
C GLU A 19 -13.56 -5.94 -11.53
N PRO A 20 -13.33 -5.61 -12.81
CA PRO A 20 -14.05 -6.22 -13.93
C PRO A 20 -13.65 -7.68 -14.13
N ASN A 21 -14.61 -8.55 -14.42
CA ASN A 21 -14.35 -9.97 -14.69
C ASN A 21 -13.87 -10.23 -16.14
N GLN A 22 -13.03 -9.34 -16.68
CA GLN A 22 -12.46 -9.50 -18.02
C GLN A 22 -11.11 -8.77 -18.19
N ALA A 23 -10.32 -9.25 -19.14
CA ALA A 23 -9.04 -8.66 -19.49
C ALA A 23 -9.20 -7.43 -20.39
N LEU A 24 -9.06 -6.23 -19.81
CA LEU A 24 -9.03 -4.96 -20.52
C LEU A 24 -7.74 -4.76 -21.35
N LEU A 25 -7.74 -3.73 -22.20
CA LEU A 25 -6.52 -3.26 -22.88
C LEU A 25 -5.47 -2.79 -21.85
N PRO A 26 -4.17 -3.09 -22.04
CA PRO A 26 -3.11 -2.64 -21.14
C PRO A 26 -3.09 -1.13 -20.88
N ILE A 27 -2.73 -0.75 -19.67
CA ILE A 27 -2.50 0.64 -19.25
C ILE A 27 -1.17 1.10 -19.88
N ARG A 28 -1.27 2.04 -20.82
CA ARG A 28 -0.14 2.56 -21.61
C ARG A 28 -0.32 4.03 -21.97
N GLY A 29 0.78 4.68 -22.36
CA GLY A 29 0.86 6.09 -22.72
C GLY A 29 1.42 6.95 -21.58
N TYR A 30 1.03 6.66 -20.34
CA TYR A 30 1.42 7.45 -19.17
C TYR A 30 2.93 7.49 -18.93
N ALA A 31 3.69 6.44 -19.29
CA ALA A 31 5.14 6.43 -19.10
C ALA A 31 5.87 7.44 -20.01
N LYS A 32 5.20 7.93 -21.06
CA LYS A 32 5.73 8.95 -21.98
C LYS A 32 5.55 10.38 -21.48
N GLU A 33 4.71 10.61 -20.46
CA GLU A 33 4.62 11.94 -19.83
C GLU A 33 5.96 12.30 -19.17
N PRO A 34 6.33 13.60 -19.14
CA PRO A 34 7.46 14.06 -18.35
C PRO A 34 7.23 13.79 -16.85
N LEU A 35 8.31 13.59 -16.10
CA LEU A 35 8.23 13.52 -14.64
C LEU A 35 8.14 14.96 -14.10
N LEU A 36 6.97 15.35 -13.62
CA LEU A 36 6.64 16.71 -13.21
C LEU A 36 6.54 16.86 -11.68
N PRO A 37 6.63 18.09 -11.13
CA PRO A 37 6.20 18.40 -9.77
C PRO A 37 4.74 18.00 -9.52
N LEU A 38 4.36 17.80 -8.25
CA LEU A 38 3.02 17.28 -7.92
C LEU A 38 1.91 18.22 -8.40
N GLU A 39 2.07 19.54 -8.20
CA GLU A 39 1.11 20.56 -8.64
C GLU A 39 0.84 20.49 -10.15
N GLU A 40 1.89 20.38 -10.96
CA GLU A 40 1.81 20.27 -12.43
C GLU A 40 1.26 18.90 -12.87
N ALA A 41 1.57 17.86 -12.12
CA ALA A 41 1.13 16.50 -12.39
C ALA A 41 -0.38 16.31 -12.16
N VAL A 42 -0.99 17.10 -11.25
CA VAL A 42 -2.44 17.07 -11.01
C VAL A 42 -3.26 18.08 -11.82
N GLN A 43 -2.66 19.07 -12.49
CA GLN A 43 -3.41 20.08 -13.24
C GLN A 43 -4.52 19.52 -14.16
N PRO A 44 -4.30 18.44 -14.96
CA PRO A 44 -5.34 17.94 -15.85
C PRO A 44 -6.52 17.25 -15.14
N ILE A 45 -6.41 16.98 -13.83
CA ILE A 45 -7.45 16.35 -13.01
C ILE A 45 -8.03 17.31 -11.96
N ASN A 46 -7.64 18.60 -11.93
CA ASN A 46 -8.10 19.55 -10.92
C ASN A 46 -9.63 19.74 -10.97
N GLU A 47 -10.20 19.86 -12.17
CA GLU A 47 -11.66 19.95 -12.38
C GLU A 47 -12.42 18.64 -12.10
N LEU A 48 -11.73 17.54 -11.78
CA LEU A 48 -12.34 16.22 -11.53
C LEU A 48 -12.48 15.88 -10.04
N LEU A 49 -11.91 16.69 -9.14
CA LEU A 49 -11.79 16.44 -7.71
C LEU A 49 -11.94 17.75 -6.91
N ASP A 50 -12.85 17.75 -5.94
CA ASP A 50 -13.01 18.88 -5.01
C ASP A 50 -11.77 19.03 -4.11
N ASP A 51 -11.43 20.28 -3.79
CA ASP A 51 -10.36 20.69 -2.86
C ASP A 51 -8.95 20.15 -3.18
N LEU A 52 -8.68 19.74 -4.42
CA LEU A 52 -7.44 19.05 -4.78
C LEU A 52 -6.17 19.87 -4.46
N ASP A 53 -6.16 21.18 -4.72
CA ASP A 53 -5.02 22.06 -4.42
C ASP A 53 -4.65 22.05 -2.91
N MET A 54 -5.64 22.13 -2.01
CA MET A 54 -5.44 22.04 -0.55
C MET A 54 -4.89 20.67 -0.12
N MET A 55 -5.33 19.61 -0.78
CA MET A 55 -4.87 18.25 -0.51
C MET A 55 -3.43 18.04 -1.02
N VAL A 56 -3.07 18.64 -2.15
CA VAL A 56 -1.69 18.68 -2.68
C VAL A 56 -0.75 19.41 -1.72
N ASP A 57 -1.13 20.60 -1.24
CA ASP A 57 -0.36 21.35 -0.24
C ASP A 57 -0.13 20.54 1.04
N THR A 58 -1.18 19.88 1.52
CA THR A 58 -1.12 18.98 2.68
C THR A 58 -0.16 17.81 2.43
N ALA A 59 -0.23 17.18 1.26
CA ALA A 59 0.63 16.06 0.89
C ALA A 59 2.11 16.47 0.75
N LYS A 60 2.39 17.63 0.17
CA LYS A 60 3.75 18.19 0.09
C LYS A 60 4.28 18.59 1.45
N TRP A 61 3.46 19.21 2.30
CA TRP A 61 3.86 19.61 3.65
C TRP A 61 4.34 18.42 4.48
N ASN A 62 3.62 17.30 4.41
CA ASN A 62 3.94 16.07 5.13
C ASN A 62 5.07 15.23 4.49
N SER A 63 5.52 15.60 3.29
CA SER A 63 6.54 14.87 2.51
C SER A 63 7.88 15.61 2.38
N LYS A 64 8.10 16.71 3.12
CA LYS A 64 9.32 17.55 3.04
C LYS A 64 10.66 16.84 3.34
N LYS A 65 10.62 15.68 4.01
CA LYS A 65 11.78 14.85 4.35
C LYS A 65 11.47 13.39 3.98
N PRO A 66 11.47 13.05 2.68
CA PRO A 66 11.10 11.72 2.22
C PRO A 66 12.16 10.67 2.62
N ALA A 67 11.70 9.44 2.85
CA ALA A 67 12.55 8.27 3.02
C ALA A 67 12.85 7.59 1.66
N ASP A 68 13.56 6.45 1.71
CA ASP A 68 13.63 5.46 0.63
C ASP A 68 14.11 5.97 -0.74
N GLY A 69 14.89 7.06 -0.74
CA GLY A 69 15.46 7.67 -1.95
C GLY A 69 14.43 8.38 -2.83
N LEU A 70 13.19 8.58 -2.35
CA LEU A 70 12.18 9.34 -3.08
C LEU A 70 12.43 10.84 -2.99
N THR A 71 12.02 11.58 -4.02
CA THR A 71 11.90 13.04 -3.95
C THR A 71 10.66 13.47 -3.15
N THR A 72 10.61 14.74 -2.75
CA THR A 72 9.44 15.33 -2.08
C THR A 72 8.15 15.14 -2.90
N ASN A 73 8.20 15.32 -4.22
CA ASN A 73 7.04 15.17 -5.10
C ASN A 73 6.59 13.71 -5.23
N GLU A 74 7.53 12.77 -5.32
CA GLU A 74 7.26 11.33 -5.39
C GLU A 74 6.62 10.81 -4.08
N SER A 75 7.18 11.20 -2.93
CA SER A 75 6.58 10.91 -1.62
C SER A 75 5.20 11.56 -1.46
N ALA A 76 5.05 12.82 -1.89
CA ALA A 76 3.79 13.54 -1.81
C ALA A 76 2.71 12.94 -2.73
N ALA A 77 3.07 12.39 -3.89
CA ALA A 77 2.11 11.69 -4.75
C ALA A 77 1.53 10.44 -4.08
N ILE A 78 2.38 9.65 -3.41
CA ILE A 78 1.93 8.50 -2.59
C ILE A 78 1.08 8.98 -1.41
N HIS A 79 1.51 10.05 -0.72
CA HIS A 79 0.76 10.63 0.40
C HIS A 79 -0.66 11.03 -0.03
N LEU A 80 -0.77 11.80 -1.12
CA LEU A 80 -2.03 12.27 -1.71
C LEU A 80 -2.94 11.11 -2.12
N TYR A 81 -2.39 10.03 -2.68
CA TYR A 81 -3.17 8.82 -2.98
C TYR A 81 -3.82 8.25 -1.72
N THR A 82 -3.08 8.19 -0.61
CA THR A 82 -3.57 7.59 0.64
C THR A 82 -4.46 8.48 1.50
N MET A 83 -4.66 9.75 1.13
CA MET A 83 -5.52 10.67 1.88
C MET A 83 -7.01 10.30 1.75
N GLN A 84 -7.79 10.60 2.79
CA GLN A 84 -9.24 10.50 2.79
C GLN A 84 -9.85 11.89 2.78
N TRP A 85 -10.69 12.17 1.79
CA TRP A 85 -11.50 13.39 1.70
C TRP A 85 -12.74 13.21 2.58
N GLU A 86 -13.25 14.30 3.15
CA GLU A 86 -14.49 14.25 3.94
C GLU A 86 -15.71 14.06 3.02
N GLU A 87 -16.68 13.24 3.45
CA GLU A 87 -17.94 13.06 2.70
C GLU A 87 -18.69 14.40 2.61
N PRO A 88 -19.23 14.80 1.44
CA PRO A 88 -19.50 13.96 0.26
C PRO A 88 -18.38 13.90 -0.80
N ASN A 89 -17.24 14.55 -0.58
CA ASN A 89 -16.21 14.73 -1.62
C ASN A 89 -15.51 13.41 -1.98
N VAL A 90 -15.30 13.15 -3.27
CA VAL A 90 -14.70 11.89 -3.73
C VAL A 90 -13.18 11.95 -3.63
N SER A 91 -12.60 11.04 -2.82
CA SER A 91 -11.15 10.96 -2.66
C SER A 91 -10.42 10.59 -3.94
N LEU A 92 -9.18 11.08 -4.09
CA LEU A 92 -8.37 10.87 -5.30
C LEU A 92 -8.23 9.38 -5.66
N TYR A 93 -7.92 8.52 -4.68
CA TYR A 93 -7.79 7.08 -4.92
C TYR A 93 -9.09 6.46 -5.43
N THR A 94 -10.25 6.86 -4.90
CA THR A 94 -11.56 6.33 -5.29
C THR A 94 -11.83 6.63 -6.76
N LYS A 95 -11.58 7.88 -7.17
CA LYS A 95 -11.76 8.32 -8.55
C LYS A 95 -10.77 7.63 -9.50
N LEU A 96 -9.48 7.58 -9.13
CA LEU A 96 -8.44 6.95 -9.95
C LEU A 96 -8.69 5.45 -10.12
N ASN A 97 -8.99 4.71 -9.04
CA ASN A 97 -9.29 3.29 -9.10
C ASN A 97 -10.54 2.99 -9.96
N SER A 98 -11.59 3.81 -9.84
CA SER A 98 -12.79 3.70 -10.69
C SER A 98 -12.45 3.87 -12.19
N VAL A 99 -11.58 4.84 -12.53
CA VAL A 99 -11.14 5.07 -13.92
C VAL A 99 -10.22 3.95 -14.42
N LEU A 100 -9.33 3.43 -13.57
CA LEU A 100 -8.43 2.31 -13.89
C LEU A 100 -9.19 1.01 -14.21
N ARG A 101 -10.30 0.76 -13.50
CA ARG A 101 -11.22 -0.37 -13.73
C ARG A 101 -12.13 -0.20 -14.94
N SER A 102 -12.21 1.00 -15.52
CA SER A 102 -13.07 1.26 -16.67
C SER A 102 -12.54 0.60 -17.94
N GLU A 103 -13.44 -0.06 -18.67
CA GLU A 103 -13.17 -0.63 -20.00
C GLU A 103 -12.73 0.45 -21.01
N ARG A 104 -13.25 1.66 -20.85
CA ARG A 104 -12.84 2.82 -21.65
C ARG A 104 -11.56 3.40 -21.07
N ARG A 105 -10.48 3.38 -21.87
CA ARG A 105 -9.19 3.98 -21.49
C ARG A 105 -9.11 5.50 -21.67
N GLU A 106 -10.02 6.09 -22.45
CA GLU A 106 -10.06 7.55 -22.69
C GLU A 106 -10.11 8.40 -21.40
N PRO A 107 -10.97 8.11 -20.39
CA PRO A 107 -11.03 8.89 -19.15
C PRO A 107 -9.77 8.78 -18.27
N LEU A 108 -8.85 7.85 -18.57
CA LEU A 108 -7.57 7.72 -17.86
C LEU A 108 -6.52 8.73 -18.36
N LYS A 109 -6.67 9.29 -19.58
CA LYS A 109 -5.67 10.21 -20.16
C LYS A 109 -5.35 11.43 -19.29
N PRO A 110 -6.31 12.14 -18.66
CA PRO A 110 -5.99 13.24 -17.74
C PRO A 110 -5.09 12.82 -16.56
N TRP A 111 -5.22 11.57 -16.11
CA TRP A 111 -4.46 11.02 -14.98
C TRP A 111 -3.01 10.69 -15.33
N PHE A 112 -2.62 10.69 -16.60
CA PHE A 112 -1.32 10.16 -17.03
C PHE A 112 -0.13 10.85 -16.36
N ARG A 113 -0.17 12.17 -16.12
CA ARG A 113 0.91 12.90 -15.44
C ARG A 113 1.02 12.52 -13.96
N TYR A 114 -0.11 12.45 -13.26
CA TYR A 114 -0.15 11.97 -11.88
C TYR A 114 0.30 10.50 -11.78
N MET A 115 -0.17 9.64 -12.69
CA MET A 115 0.24 8.23 -12.80
C MET A 115 1.74 8.10 -13.04
N LYS A 116 2.33 8.91 -13.92
CA LYS A 116 3.77 8.96 -14.17
C LYS A 116 4.53 9.24 -12.87
N LEU A 117 4.09 10.22 -12.09
CA LEU A 117 4.74 10.59 -10.83
C LEU A 117 4.61 9.50 -9.76
N ILE A 118 3.39 9.04 -9.46
CA ILE A 118 3.17 8.03 -8.40
C ILE A 118 3.78 6.67 -8.77
N LEU A 119 3.70 6.23 -10.04
CA LEU A 119 4.30 4.96 -10.43
C LEU A 119 5.82 5.04 -10.48
N THR A 120 6.41 6.19 -10.86
CA THR A 120 7.88 6.39 -10.71
C THR A 120 8.30 6.24 -9.25
N ALA A 121 7.55 6.84 -8.32
CA ALA A 121 7.78 6.69 -6.88
C ALA A 121 7.70 5.22 -6.42
N LEU A 122 6.61 4.53 -6.77
CA LEU A 122 6.37 3.14 -6.36
C LEU A 122 7.34 2.13 -6.99
N TYR A 123 7.84 2.38 -8.20
CA TYR A 123 8.86 1.54 -8.84
C TYR A 123 10.25 1.69 -8.22
N LYS A 124 10.56 2.83 -7.57
CA LYS A 124 11.79 3.01 -6.79
C LYS A 124 11.77 2.24 -5.46
N LEU A 125 10.60 2.05 -4.87
CA LEU A 125 10.46 1.32 -3.61
C LEU A 125 10.76 -0.18 -3.78
N PRO A 126 11.47 -0.81 -2.82
CA PRO A 126 11.77 -2.24 -2.88
C PRO A 126 10.48 -3.09 -2.89
N PRO A 127 10.47 -4.23 -3.62
CA PRO A 127 9.32 -5.13 -3.62
C PRO A 127 9.21 -5.91 -2.30
N VAL A 128 8.01 -5.89 -1.71
CA VAL A 128 7.61 -6.75 -0.60
C VAL A 128 7.08 -8.06 -1.16
N LYS A 129 7.56 -9.16 -0.58
CA LYS A 129 7.13 -10.53 -0.89
C LYS A 129 6.61 -11.19 0.37
N GLY A 130 5.44 -11.82 0.30
CA GLY A 130 4.82 -12.44 1.46
C GLY A 130 3.31 -12.52 1.33
N VAL A 131 2.64 -12.76 2.45
CA VAL A 131 1.18 -12.76 2.54
C VAL A 131 0.69 -11.37 2.94
N VAL A 132 -0.18 -10.79 2.13
CA VAL A 132 -0.92 -9.56 2.45
C VAL A 132 -2.41 -9.81 2.39
N TRP A 133 -3.15 -9.02 3.16
CA TRP A 133 -4.59 -9.15 3.32
C TRP A 133 -5.32 -7.95 2.74
N ARG A 134 -6.47 -8.19 2.14
CA ARG A 134 -7.42 -7.15 1.69
C ARG A 134 -8.83 -7.64 1.95
N GLY A 135 -9.72 -6.77 2.42
CA GLY A 135 -11.01 -7.19 2.92
C GLY A 135 -12.12 -6.29 2.43
N VAL A 136 -13.25 -6.88 2.04
CA VAL A 136 -14.38 -6.19 1.41
C VAL A 136 -15.71 -6.63 2.01
N ARG A 137 -16.73 -5.78 1.91
CA ARG A 137 -18.10 -6.13 2.29
C ARG A 137 -18.79 -6.88 1.14
N GLY A 138 -19.67 -7.82 1.48
CA GLY A 138 -20.33 -8.72 0.54
C GLY A 138 -19.56 -10.03 0.29
N ASN A 139 -20.23 -10.97 -0.37
CA ASN A 139 -19.66 -12.23 -0.84
C ASN A 139 -19.18 -12.02 -2.29
N LEU A 140 -17.90 -12.31 -2.57
CA LEU A 140 -17.34 -12.30 -3.92
C LEU A 140 -16.94 -13.70 -4.43
N SER A 141 -17.23 -14.77 -3.68
CA SER A 141 -16.79 -16.14 -4.00
C SER A 141 -17.17 -16.57 -5.41
N ASP A 142 -18.35 -16.19 -5.88
CA ASP A 142 -18.90 -16.56 -7.19
C ASP A 142 -18.33 -15.70 -8.34
N LYS A 143 -17.48 -14.70 -8.03
CA LYS A 143 -16.72 -13.96 -9.05
C LYS A 143 -15.36 -14.58 -9.33
N TYR A 144 -14.80 -15.33 -8.38
CA TYR A 144 -13.41 -15.83 -8.38
C TYR A 144 -13.37 -17.34 -8.64
N ASP A 145 -13.76 -17.76 -9.85
CA ASP A 145 -13.56 -19.14 -10.34
C ASP A 145 -12.31 -19.28 -11.23
N ASP A 146 -11.87 -18.18 -11.87
CA ASP A 146 -10.73 -18.11 -12.79
C ASP A 146 -9.65 -17.10 -12.31
N ASP A 147 -8.50 -17.05 -12.98
CA ASP A 147 -7.43 -16.07 -12.69
C ASP A 147 -7.87 -14.62 -13.06
N HIS A 148 -7.63 -13.65 -12.17
CA HIS A 148 -8.06 -12.25 -12.31
C HIS A 148 -6.92 -11.27 -12.64
N ILE A 149 -7.28 -10.09 -13.15
CA ILE A 149 -6.41 -8.91 -13.19
C ILE A 149 -7.03 -7.85 -12.29
N TRP A 150 -6.27 -7.38 -11.30
CA TRP A 150 -6.66 -6.23 -10.48
C TRP A 150 -6.17 -4.96 -11.16
N TRP A 151 -7.11 -4.19 -11.71
CA TRP A 151 -6.82 -3.01 -12.52
C TRP A 151 -6.62 -1.75 -11.67
N GLY A 152 -7.29 -1.64 -10.52
CA GLY A 152 -7.03 -0.56 -9.56
C GLY A 152 -5.72 -0.76 -8.79
N PHE A 153 -5.20 0.31 -8.20
CA PHE A 153 -4.26 0.18 -7.09
C PHE A 153 -4.98 -0.50 -5.93
N SER A 154 -4.38 -1.52 -5.31
CA SER A 154 -5.03 -2.31 -4.27
C SER A 154 -4.32 -2.17 -2.93
N SER A 155 -4.89 -1.34 -2.04
CA SER A 155 -4.45 -1.21 -0.65
C SER A 155 -4.67 -2.52 0.10
N CYS A 156 -3.59 -3.06 0.66
CA CYS A 156 -3.55 -4.27 1.46
C CYS A 156 -2.80 -3.99 2.78
N THR A 157 -2.86 -4.90 3.75
CA THR A 157 -2.10 -4.81 5.01
C THR A 157 -1.48 -6.16 5.35
N GLU A 158 -0.33 -6.15 6.02
CA GLU A 158 0.32 -7.36 6.54
C GLU A 158 -0.37 -7.89 7.81
N SER A 159 -1.21 -7.07 8.47
CA SER A 159 -1.82 -7.41 9.77
C SER A 159 -3.32 -7.70 9.65
N VAL A 160 -3.68 -8.93 10.01
CA VAL A 160 -5.08 -9.39 10.11
C VAL A 160 -5.86 -8.59 11.17
N ASP A 161 -5.22 -8.15 12.25
CA ASP A 161 -5.86 -7.37 13.32
C ASP A 161 -6.35 -6.00 12.83
N ILE A 162 -5.63 -5.40 11.87
CA ILE A 162 -6.06 -4.15 11.22
C ILE A 162 -7.23 -4.43 10.26
N MET A 163 -7.30 -5.63 9.66
CA MET A 163 -8.43 -6.03 8.80
C MET A 163 -9.76 -6.04 9.54
N GLU A 164 -9.80 -6.45 10.81
CA GLU A 164 -11.03 -6.38 11.62
C GLU A 164 -11.57 -4.96 11.76
N GLN A 165 -10.69 -3.95 11.76
CA GLN A 165 -11.07 -2.54 11.86
C GLN A 165 -11.67 -2.02 10.54
N PHE A 166 -11.19 -2.52 9.39
CA PHE A 166 -11.67 -2.11 8.07
C PHE A 166 -13.00 -2.75 7.67
N VAL A 167 -13.12 -4.07 7.83
CA VAL A 167 -14.27 -4.85 7.33
C VAL A 167 -15.32 -5.09 8.41
N GLY A 168 -14.91 -5.08 9.68
CA GLY A 168 -15.74 -5.45 10.83
C GLY A 168 -15.75 -6.95 11.12
N LYS A 169 -16.23 -7.31 12.32
CA LYS A 169 -16.32 -8.70 12.80
C LYS A 169 -17.63 -9.41 12.40
N SER A 170 -18.57 -8.72 11.75
CA SER A 170 -19.95 -9.18 11.57
C SER A 170 -20.54 -8.75 10.23
N GLY A 171 -21.37 -9.61 9.64
CA GLY A 171 -22.05 -9.35 8.38
C GLY A 171 -21.25 -9.89 7.19
N VAL A 172 -21.94 -10.09 6.07
CA VAL A 172 -21.39 -10.76 4.89
C VAL A 172 -20.16 -10.01 4.39
N ARG A 173 -19.02 -10.70 4.36
CA ARG A 173 -17.71 -10.13 4.00
C ARG A 173 -16.80 -11.14 3.33
N THR A 174 -15.89 -10.66 2.50
CA THR A 174 -14.86 -11.45 1.83
C THR A 174 -13.48 -10.95 2.22
N LEU A 175 -12.58 -11.85 2.62
CA LEU A 175 -11.18 -11.57 2.86
C LEU A 175 -10.33 -12.23 1.77
N PHE A 176 -9.47 -11.46 1.14
CA PHE A 176 -8.44 -11.94 0.23
C PHE A 176 -7.18 -12.22 1.04
N ASN A 177 -6.75 -13.48 1.03
CA ASN A 177 -5.42 -13.91 1.43
C ASN A 177 -4.54 -13.89 0.18
N ILE A 178 -3.51 -13.05 0.11
CA ILE A 178 -2.78 -12.79 -1.15
C ILE A 178 -1.29 -13.08 -0.95
N GLU A 179 -0.77 -14.11 -1.60
CA GLU A 179 0.67 -14.30 -1.77
C GLU A 179 1.18 -13.28 -2.82
N CYS A 180 1.72 -12.14 -2.39
CA CYS A 180 2.27 -11.11 -3.29
C CYS A 180 3.78 -11.26 -3.52
N ILE A 181 4.25 -10.83 -4.71
CA ILE A 181 5.67 -10.84 -5.11
C ILE A 181 6.22 -9.44 -5.43
N ASN A 182 5.36 -8.43 -5.61
CA ASN A 182 5.75 -7.05 -5.94
C ASN A 182 4.92 -5.98 -5.20
N GLY A 183 4.46 -6.28 -3.98
CA GLY A 183 3.80 -5.29 -3.14
C GLY A 183 4.75 -4.15 -2.75
N LYS A 184 4.22 -2.96 -2.49
CA LYS A 184 5.00 -1.77 -2.11
C LYS A 184 4.63 -1.31 -0.71
N ALA A 185 5.55 -1.43 0.25
CA ALA A 185 5.36 -0.87 1.58
C ALA A 185 5.41 0.66 1.50
N ILE A 186 4.26 1.32 1.72
CA ILE A 186 4.16 2.79 1.60
C ILE A 186 4.00 3.50 2.94
N ARG A 187 4.14 2.79 4.06
CA ARG A 187 3.99 3.32 5.44
C ARG A 187 4.77 4.62 5.70
N ALA A 188 5.98 4.77 5.15
CA ALA A 188 6.81 5.97 5.35
C ALA A 188 6.20 7.23 4.67
N HIS A 189 5.48 7.02 3.57
CA HIS A 189 4.95 8.06 2.68
C HIS A 189 3.44 8.28 2.84
N SER A 190 2.71 7.28 3.31
CA SER A 190 1.26 7.29 3.51
C SER A 190 0.80 8.34 4.54
N PHE A 191 -0.41 8.85 4.36
CA PHE A 191 -1.16 9.64 5.34
C PHE A 191 -1.49 8.78 6.58
N PHE A 192 -1.86 7.52 6.38
CA PHE A 192 -2.24 6.58 7.45
C PHE A 192 -1.08 5.67 7.90
N LYS A 193 -0.03 6.26 8.49
CA LYS A 193 1.22 5.58 8.90
C LYS A 193 1.09 4.41 9.90
N LYS A 194 -0.11 4.16 10.44
CA LYS A 194 -0.42 3.06 11.38
C LYS A 194 -0.94 1.79 10.69
N GLU A 195 -1.36 1.88 9.43
CA GLU A 195 -2.06 0.78 8.75
C GLU A 195 -1.12 -0.29 8.16
N ASN A 196 0.20 -0.03 8.20
CA ASN A 196 1.25 -0.87 7.59
C ASN A 196 0.88 -1.28 6.16
N GLU A 197 0.48 -0.28 5.39
CA GLU A 197 -0.11 -0.49 4.07
C GLU A 197 0.92 -0.99 3.05
N ILE A 198 0.56 -2.10 2.41
CA ILE A 198 1.22 -2.63 1.22
C ILE A 198 0.31 -2.35 0.02
N LEU A 199 0.80 -1.56 -0.93
CA LEU A 199 0.07 -1.22 -2.14
C LEU A 199 0.46 -2.18 -3.28
N LEU A 200 -0.52 -2.86 -3.88
CA LEU A 200 -0.33 -3.61 -5.12
C LEU A 200 -0.64 -2.71 -6.31
N LEU A 201 0.08 -2.89 -7.42
CA LEU A 201 0.06 -1.99 -8.56
C LEU A 201 -1.13 -2.27 -9.52
N PRO A 202 -1.54 -1.30 -10.36
CA PRO A 202 -2.52 -1.51 -11.41
C PRO A 202 -2.09 -2.61 -12.40
N GLY A 203 -3.01 -3.48 -12.78
CA GLY A 203 -2.77 -4.57 -13.71
C GLY A 203 -2.05 -5.77 -13.10
N THR A 204 -2.01 -5.91 -11.77
CA THR A 204 -1.46 -7.11 -11.11
C THR A 204 -2.30 -8.35 -11.45
N TYR A 205 -1.64 -9.43 -11.86
CA TYR A 205 -2.28 -10.69 -12.25
C TYR A 205 -2.33 -11.67 -11.07
N MET A 206 -3.53 -12.11 -10.73
CA MET A 206 -3.85 -12.90 -9.55
C MET A 206 -4.37 -14.27 -9.94
N ARG A 207 -3.63 -15.32 -9.59
CA ARG A 207 -4.13 -16.69 -9.66
C ARG A 207 -5.08 -16.99 -8.51
N VAL A 208 -6.24 -17.58 -8.79
CA VAL A 208 -7.09 -18.15 -7.75
C VAL A 208 -6.49 -19.49 -7.31
N VAL A 209 -6.09 -19.57 -6.05
CA VAL A 209 -5.51 -20.78 -5.44
C VAL A 209 -6.58 -21.62 -4.75
N GLY A 210 -7.62 -20.98 -4.21
CA GLY A 210 -8.75 -21.66 -3.59
C GLY A 210 -9.72 -20.72 -2.87
N LYS A 211 -10.86 -21.27 -2.45
CA LYS A 211 -11.91 -20.56 -1.71
C LYS A 211 -12.29 -21.36 -0.46
N TRP A 212 -12.58 -20.66 0.64
CA TRP A 212 -13.00 -21.26 1.90
C TRP A 212 -14.02 -20.37 2.61
N SER A 213 -15.02 -20.96 3.25
CA SER A 213 -16.03 -20.23 4.04
C SER A 213 -16.07 -20.80 5.46
N PRO A 214 -15.32 -20.23 6.42
CA PRO A 214 -15.31 -20.70 7.81
C PRO A 214 -16.60 -20.39 8.59
N SER A 215 -17.39 -19.40 8.16
CA SER A 215 -18.71 -19.08 8.73
C SER A 215 -19.66 -18.62 7.62
N LYS A 216 -20.97 -18.67 7.91
CA LYS A 216 -22.05 -18.28 6.98
C LYS A 216 -21.90 -16.87 6.39
N ASP A 217 -21.19 -15.98 7.08
CA ASP A 217 -20.99 -14.58 6.73
C ASP A 217 -19.55 -14.21 6.38
N LEU A 218 -18.61 -15.17 6.41
CA LEU A 218 -17.20 -14.97 6.10
C LEU A 218 -16.77 -15.87 4.94
N TYR A 219 -16.26 -15.23 3.90
CA TYR A 219 -15.65 -15.88 2.74
C TYR A 219 -14.17 -15.51 2.69
N ILE A 220 -13.31 -16.48 2.38
CA ILE A 220 -11.87 -16.29 2.23
C ILE A 220 -11.49 -16.78 0.83
N ILE A 221 -10.87 -15.90 0.05
CA ILE A 221 -10.39 -16.19 -1.30
C ILE A 221 -8.86 -16.13 -1.24
N HIS A 222 -8.20 -17.25 -1.54
CA HIS A 222 -6.75 -17.33 -1.61
C HIS A 222 -6.29 -16.99 -3.03
N LEU A 223 -5.54 -15.91 -3.17
CA LEU A 223 -4.92 -15.45 -4.40
C LEU A 223 -3.38 -15.57 -4.33
N ARG A 224 -2.75 -15.76 -5.48
CA ARG A 224 -1.30 -15.67 -5.65
C ARG A 224 -0.97 -14.73 -6.79
N GLU A 225 -0.20 -13.69 -6.52
CA GLU A 225 0.39 -12.86 -7.56
C GLU A 225 1.38 -13.70 -8.37
N ILE A 226 1.20 -13.77 -9.69
CA ILE A 226 2.14 -14.43 -10.59
C ILE A 226 2.53 -13.48 -11.74
N PRO A 227 3.70 -13.69 -12.39
CA PRO A 227 4.06 -12.92 -13.56
C PRO A 227 2.98 -13.01 -14.64
N ALA A 228 2.45 -11.87 -15.04
CA ALA A 228 1.43 -11.78 -16.06
C ALA A 228 1.94 -12.34 -17.42
N PRO A 229 1.12 -13.05 -18.20
CA PRO A 229 1.52 -13.55 -19.53
C PRO A 229 1.96 -12.46 -20.52
N ARG A 230 1.57 -11.21 -20.26
CA ARG A 230 1.96 -9.99 -20.97
C ARG A 230 1.89 -8.79 -20.01
N PRO A 231 2.70 -7.72 -20.21
CA PRO A 231 2.64 -6.54 -19.36
C PRO A 231 1.30 -5.79 -19.54
N TYR A 232 0.48 -5.80 -18.48
CA TYR A 232 -0.77 -5.04 -18.38
C TYR A 232 -0.57 -3.59 -17.94
N LEU A 233 0.57 -3.29 -17.31
CA LEU A 233 1.05 -1.95 -17.00
C LEU A 233 2.45 -1.80 -17.62
N GLU A 234 2.68 -0.76 -18.42
CA GLU A 234 4.03 -0.41 -18.87
C GLU A 234 4.86 0.15 -17.69
N PRO A 235 6.18 -0.11 -17.59
CA PRO A 235 7.01 0.52 -16.57
C PRO A 235 7.09 2.04 -16.76
N PRO A 236 7.16 2.84 -15.67
CA PRO A 236 7.20 4.31 -15.76
C PRO A 236 8.53 4.85 -16.32
N PHE A 237 9.59 4.05 -16.31
CA PHE A 237 10.90 4.36 -16.88
C PHE A 237 11.61 3.08 -17.35
N THR A 238 12.50 3.20 -18.32
CA THR A 238 13.44 2.14 -18.72
C THR A 238 14.68 2.17 -17.84
N PRO A 239 15.19 1.03 -17.34
CA PRO A 239 16.39 0.99 -16.48
C PRO A 239 17.69 1.52 -17.12
N THR A 240 17.70 1.82 -18.43
CA THR A 240 18.86 2.35 -19.17
C THR A 240 19.23 3.80 -18.83
N ASP A 241 18.36 4.55 -18.15
CA ASP A 241 18.61 5.98 -17.86
C ASP A 241 19.28 6.25 -16.50
N THR A 242 19.66 5.22 -15.73
CA THR A 242 20.58 5.40 -14.58
C THR A 242 22.04 5.46 -15.04
N SER A 243 22.37 6.47 -15.84
CA SER A 243 23.75 6.93 -15.96
C SER A 243 24.19 7.47 -14.60
N THR A 244 24.96 6.66 -13.88
CA THR A 244 25.73 7.13 -12.72
C THR A 244 26.55 8.33 -13.17
N PRO A 245 26.50 9.48 -12.47
CA PRO A 245 27.39 10.59 -12.77
C PRO A 245 28.83 10.11 -12.55
N ALA A 246 29.52 9.79 -13.65
CA ALA A 246 30.95 9.53 -13.60
C ALA A 246 31.60 10.78 -13.01
N ALA A 247 32.34 10.62 -11.92
CA ALA A 247 33.02 11.73 -11.27
C ALA A 247 34.03 12.34 -12.25
N SER A 248 33.65 13.45 -12.89
CA SER A 248 34.53 14.25 -13.73
C SER A 248 35.45 15.06 -12.84
N THR A 249 36.46 14.39 -12.28
CA THR A 249 37.59 15.04 -11.63
C THR A 249 38.29 15.92 -12.66
N SER A 250 38.01 17.23 -12.63
CA SER A 250 38.72 18.19 -13.47
C SER A 250 40.16 18.33 -12.97
N ALA A 251 41.08 17.66 -13.64
CA ALA A 251 42.50 17.86 -13.45
C ALA A 251 42.91 19.23 -14.01
N ALA A 252 42.79 20.27 -13.17
CA ALA A 252 43.33 21.59 -13.48
C ALA A 252 44.86 21.52 -13.49
N ALA A 253 45.46 21.58 -14.67
CA ALA A 253 46.91 21.66 -14.82
C ALA A 253 47.40 23.03 -14.30
N SER A 254 48.11 23.03 -13.16
CA SER A 254 48.84 24.19 -12.66
C SER A 254 50.34 23.92 -12.72
N THR A 255 51.02 24.70 -13.56
CA THR A 255 52.49 24.73 -13.66
C THR A 255 53.08 25.40 -12.42
N ALA A 256 53.89 24.66 -11.65
CA ALA A 256 54.69 25.21 -10.56
C ALA A 256 56.11 24.64 -10.62
N THR A 257 57.09 25.54 -10.75
CA THR A 257 58.51 25.25 -10.93
C THR A 257 59.14 24.74 -9.63
N ALA A 258 59.99 23.71 -9.71
CA ALA A 258 60.69 23.15 -8.56
C ALA A 258 62.00 23.90 -8.23
N SER A 259 62.30 24.07 -6.94
CA SER A 259 63.67 24.12 -6.40
C SER A 259 63.67 23.76 -4.89
N PRO A 260 64.75 23.20 -4.33
CA PRO A 260 64.64 22.33 -3.14
C PRO A 260 65.34 22.85 -1.87
N SER A 261 64.80 22.49 -0.68
CA SER A 261 65.49 22.52 0.63
C SER A 261 64.61 21.89 1.75
N THR A 262 65.06 21.34 2.89
CA THR A 262 66.24 20.49 3.24
C THR A 262 65.96 19.80 4.61
N ALA A 263 66.22 18.48 4.69
CA ALA A 263 66.46 17.67 5.92
C ALA A 263 65.40 17.47 7.04
N ALA A 264 65.45 16.24 7.59
CA ALA A 264 65.13 15.83 8.98
C ALA A 264 63.67 15.91 9.49
N SER A 265 63.19 15.08 10.44
CA SER A 265 63.60 13.76 10.97
C SER A 265 62.45 13.21 11.86
N THR A 266 62.36 11.88 12.04
CA THR A 266 61.81 11.08 13.19
C THR A 266 60.72 11.70 14.11
N THR A 267 59.59 11.09 14.48
CA THR A 267 59.36 9.77 15.14
C THR A 267 57.86 9.41 15.23
N THR A 268 57.53 8.11 15.18
CA THR A 268 56.31 7.50 15.79
C THR A 268 56.51 7.27 17.30
N PRO A 269 55.48 7.19 18.18
CA PRO A 269 54.71 5.94 18.30
C PRO A 269 53.22 6.00 18.78
N THR A 270 52.44 5.03 18.26
CA THR A 270 51.49 4.09 18.92
C THR A 270 50.43 4.55 19.97
N PRO A 271 49.15 4.11 19.86
CA PRO A 271 48.07 4.43 20.80
C PRO A 271 47.85 3.39 21.92
N PRO A 272 47.11 3.74 23.01
CA PRO A 272 46.62 2.77 23.98
C PRO A 272 45.28 2.15 23.58
N THR A 273 45.21 0.82 23.62
CA THR A 273 43.97 0.02 23.61
C THR A 273 43.26 0.10 24.96
N ASN A 274 41.94 -0.03 24.96
CA ASN A 274 41.24 -0.50 26.16
C ASN A 274 40.10 -1.47 25.79
N LYS A 275 40.12 -2.66 26.39
CA LYS A 275 39.11 -3.71 26.22
C LYS A 275 38.28 -3.78 27.50
N THR A 276 36.95 -3.71 27.38
CA THR A 276 36.05 -4.09 28.47
C THR A 276 35.00 -5.07 27.94
N THR A 277 35.17 -6.34 28.30
CA THR A 277 34.18 -7.40 28.12
C THR A 277 33.22 -7.37 29.31
N ILE A 278 31.90 -7.30 29.06
CA ILE A 278 30.89 -7.63 30.09
C ILE A 278 29.88 -8.63 29.49
N LEU A 279 29.45 -9.55 30.35
CA LEU A 279 28.74 -10.79 30.03
C LEU A 279 27.34 -10.59 29.46
N CYS A 280 26.94 -11.53 28.60
CA CYS A 280 25.53 -11.82 28.34
C CYS A 280 24.89 -12.54 29.55
N ASN A 281 23.66 -12.16 29.89
CA ASN A 281 22.72 -12.99 30.64
C ASN A 281 21.38 -12.98 29.88
N PRO A 282 20.72 -14.14 29.67
CA PRO A 282 19.41 -14.20 29.03
C PRO A 282 18.27 -13.87 30.01
N PRO A 283 17.15 -13.28 29.55
CA PRO A 283 15.99 -13.02 30.41
C PRO A 283 15.18 -14.29 30.68
N VAL A 284 14.69 -14.40 31.93
CA VAL A 284 13.86 -15.50 32.45
C VAL A 284 12.41 -15.36 31.97
N SER A 285 11.77 -16.46 31.57
CA SER A 285 10.34 -16.50 31.29
C SER A 285 9.51 -16.33 32.56
N GLN A 286 8.67 -15.30 32.62
CA GLN A 286 7.57 -15.23 33.59
C GLN A 286 6.28 -15.75 32.95
N LYS A 287 5.69 -16.77 33.57
CA LYS A 287 4.31 -17.17 33.30
C LYS A 287 3.38 -16.13 33.93
N HIS A 288 2.38 -15.68 33.19
CA HIS A 288 1.24 -14.99 33.77
C HIS A 288 0.06 -15.96 33.87
N ASP A 289 -0.42 -16.16 35.10
CA ASP A 289 -1.62 -16.95 35.37
C ASP A 289 -2.87 -16.22 34.88
N LEU A 290 -3.75 -16.95 34.19
CA LEU A 290 -5.08 -16.50 33.81
C LEU A 290 -6.09 -16.92 34.89
N PRO A 291 -6.92 -16.01 35.43
CA PRO A 291 -7.99 -16.39 36.34
C PRO A 291 -9.14 -17.06 35.57
N ILE A 292 -9.59 -18.20 36.10
CA ILE A 292 -10.74 -18.96 35.62
C ILE A 292 -12.01 -18.15 35.91
N LEU A 293 -12.91 -18.03 34.92
CA LEU A 293 -14.28 -17.55 35.11
C LEU A 293 -15.23 -18.73 34.95
N GLU A 294 -16.04 -18.98 35.98
CA GLU A 294 -17.03 -20.05 36.01
C GLU A 294 -18.19 -19.77 35.03
N GLU A 295 -18.58 -20.77 34.24
CA GLU A 295 -19.87 -20.77 33.54
C GLU A 295 -21.01 -20.94 34.55
N LYS A 296 -22.09 -20.17 34.37
CA LYS A 296 -23.38 -20.38 35.04
C LYS A 296 -24.50 -20.44 34.03
N ASP A 297 -24.94 -21.65 33.72
CA ASP A 297 -26.14 -21.91 32.94
C ASP A 297 -27.41 -21.43 33.68
N PRO A 298 -28.33 -20.71 33.01
CA PRO A 298 -29.71 -20.58 33.45
C PRO A 298 -30.57 -21.76 32.92
N PRO A 299 -31.67 -22.11 33.62
CA PRO A 299 -32.26 -23.45 33.53
C PRO A 299 -33.21 -23.70 32.35
N ILE A 300 -33.31 -24.97 31.98
CA ILE A 300 -34.32 -25.52 31.08
C ILE A 300 -35.69 -25.51 31.78
N THR A 301 -36.70 -24.91 31.16
CA THR A 301 -38.11 -25.12 31.53
C THR A 301 -38.90 -25.74 30.38
N SER A 302 -39.10 -27.05 30.48
CA SER A 302 -40.03 -27.82 29.65
C SER A 302 -41.40 -27.93 30.34
N THR A 303 -42.47 -27.50 29.67
CA THR A 303 -43.83 -27.98 29.98
C THR A 303 -44.66 -28.09 28.71
N GLU A 304 -45.34 -29.22 28.56
CA GLU A 304 -46.23 -29.53 27.44
C GLU A 304 -47.58 -28.80 27.57
N ALA A 305 -48.31 -28.63 26.46
CA ALA A 305 -49.49 -29.47 26.15
C ALA A 305 -50.56 -28.83 25.22
N MET A 306 -51.03 -29.67 24.29
CA MET A 306 -52.42 -29.80 23.81
C MET A 306 -53.14 -28.74 22.94
N LYS A 307 -53.37 -29.19 21.69
CA LYS A 307 -54.68 -29.41 21.01
C LYS A 307 -55.47 -28.29 20.32
N GLN A 308 -55.87 -28.65 19.08
CA GLN A 308 -57.19 -28.47 18.43
C GLN A 308 -57.62 -27.02 18.10
N SER A 309 -57.64 -26.66 16.81
CA SER A 309 -58.74 -26.89 15.85
C SER A 309 -59.96 -26.00 16.08
N SER A 310 -60.19 -25.02 15.19
CA SER A 310 -61.37 -25.02 14.28
C SER A 310 -61.35 -23.85 13.30
N LYS A 311 -61.95 -24.10 12.12
CA LYS A 311 -62.45 -23.12 11.12
C LYS A 311 -63.65 -22.32 11.68
N PRO A 312 -64.13 -21.23 11.05
CA PRO A 312 -64.64 -21.20 9.65
C PRO A 312 -63.60 -20.94 8.54
#